data_AF-A0A8T5A748-F1
#
_entry.id   AF-A0A8T5A748-F1
#
_cell.length_a   1.000
_cell.length_b   1.000
_cell.length_c   1.000
_cell.angle_alpha   90.00
_cell.angle_beta   90.00
_cell.angle_gamma   90.00
#
_symmetry.space_group_name_H-M   'P 1'
#
loop_
_entity.id
_entity.type
_entity.pdbx_description
1 polymer ?
#
loop_
_entity_poly.entity_id
_entity_poly.type
_entity_poly.pdbx_seq_one_letter_code
_entity_poly.pdbx_strand_id
1 'polypeptide(L)'
;MKLAEELEERFFDILLRTINYAIEFSEERSYASLRFMDLFSSLLDLQPIILRETRRDEFYGRLREKLKSREVMESGEERSRFQREILEMFIDEWRRSLPKGP
;
A
#
# COMPACT_ATOMS: atom_id res chain seq x y z
N MET A 1 6.36 23.36 4.05
CA MET A 1 6.90 22.08 4.54
C MET A 1 5.87 21.28 5.33
N LYS A 2 5.32 21.77 6.45
CA LYS A 2 4.39 21.01 7.31
C LYS A 2 3.16 20.40 6.61
N LEU A 3 2.56 21.12 5.65
CA LEU A 3 1.39 20.62 4.91
C LEU A 3 1.73 19.46 3.97
N ALA A 4 2.91 19.47 3.34
CA ALA A 4 3.34 18.41 2.43
C ALA A 4 3.63 17.12 3.21
N GLU A 5 4.29 17.24 4.36
CA GLU A 5 4.53 16.13 5.29
C GLU A 5 3.20 15.57 5.81
N GLU A 6 2.27 16.42 6.24
CA GLU A 6 0.95 15.97 6.70
C GLU A 6 0.14 15.27 5.59
N LEU A 7 0.22 15.78 4.36
CA LEU A 7 -0.42 15.16 3.21
C LEU A 7 0.20 13.79 2.89
N GLU A 8 1.54 13.68 2.97
CA GLU A 8 2.26 12.42 2.80
C GLU A 8 1.86 11.39 3.87
N GLU A 9 1.81 11.78 5.15
CA GLU A 9 1.37 10.88 6.24
C GLU A 9 -0.08 10.41 6.04
N ARG A 10 -0.98 11.33 5.67
CA ARG A 10 -2.38 10.98 5.39
C ARG A 10 -2.50 10.04 4.20
N PHE A 11 -1.72 10.27 3.14
CA PHE A 11 -1.72 9.41 1.97
C PHE A 11 -1.20 8.00 2.30
N PHE A 12 -0.13 7.92 3.10
CA PHE A 12 0.40 6.65 3.62
C PHE A 12 -0.65 5.88 4.44
N ASP A 13 -1.34 6.55 5.36
CA ASP A 13 -2.42 5.95 6.18
C ASP A 13 -3.60 5.47 5.32
N ILE A 14 -4.01 6.24 4.30
CA ILE A 14 -5.09 5.85 3.39
C ILE A 14 -4.73 4.57 2.63
N LEU A 15 -3.52 4.48 2.07
CA LEU A 15 -3.06 3.26 1.40
C LEU A 15 -3.02 2.07 2.36
N LEU A 16 -2.50 2.27 3.57
CA LEU A 16 -2.43 1.23 4.62
C LEU A 16 -3.82 0.71 4.98
N ARG A 17 -4.81 1.59 5.16
CA ARG A 17 -6.20 1.17 5.43
C ARG A 17 -6.80 0.42 4.25
N THR A 18 -6.53 0.87 3.03
CA THR A 18 -7.05 0.23 1.82
C THR A 18 -6.52 -1.20 1.69
N ILE A 19 -5.24 -1.45 1.95
CA ILE A 19 -4.69 -2.82 1.94
C ILE A 19 -5.25 -3.67 3.09
N ASN A 20 -5.46 -3.10 4.28
CA ASN A 20 -6.07 -3.82 5.40
C ASN A 20 -7.48 -4.30 5.07
N TYR A 21 -8.31 -3.47 4.45
CA TYR A 21 -9.63 -3.90 3.97
C TYR A 21 -9.51 -4.99 2.90
N ALA A 22 -8.56 -4.87 1.97
CA ALA A 22 -8.35 -5.92 0.97
C ALA A 22 -8.04 -7.29 1.60
N ILE A 23 -7.26 -7.30 2.69
CA ILE A 23 -6.92 -8.51 3.47
C ILE A 23 -8.15 -9.03 4.21
N GLU A 24 -8.90 -8.17 4.89
CA GLU A 24 -10.11 -8.54 5.65
C GLU A 24 -11.11 -9.30 4.77
N PHE A 25 -11.28 -8.86 3.53
CA PHE A 25 -12.20 -9.46 2.58
C PHE A 25 -11.57 -10.54 1.69
N SER A 26 -10.31 -10.95 1.92
CA SER A 26 -9.54 -11.80 0.99
C SER A 26 -10.09 -13.22 0.84
N GLU A 27 -10.75 -13.74 1.87
CA GLU A 27 -11.33 -15.09 1.91
C GLU A 27 -12.83 -15.11 1.59
N GLU A 28 -13.45 -13.93 1.45
CA GLU A 28 -14.85 -13.87 1.07
C GLU A 28 -15.07 -14.29 -0.38
N ARG A 29 -16.21 -14.92 -0.67
CA ARG A 29 -16.66 -15.20 -2.05
C ARG A 29 -17.09 -13.95 -2.81
N SER A 30 -16.92 -12.76 -2.22
CA SER A 30 -17.26 -11.48 -2.80
C SER A 30 -16.08 -10.91 -3.61
N TYR A 31 -16.37 -9.92 -4.45
CA TYR A 31 -15.32 -9.17 -5.18
C TYR A 31 -14.71 -8.04 -4.34
N ALA A 32 -15.04 -7.92 -3.05
CA ALA A 32 -14.66 -6.78 -2.22
C ALA A 32 -13.13 -6.62 -2.12
N SER A 33 -12.41 -7.71 -1.83
CA SER A 33 -10.94 -7.70 -1.78
C SER A 33 -10.30 -7.21 -3.08
N LEU A 34 -10.84 -7.63 -4.23
CA LEU A 34 -10.35 -7.17 -5.53
C LEU A 34 -10.62 -5.68 -5.75
N ARG A 35 -11.82 -5.19 -5.40
CA ARG A 35 -12.17 -3.77 -5.48
C ARG A 35 -11.28 -2.88 -4.62
N PHE A 36 -10.91 -3.34 -3.42
CA PHE A 36 -9.95 -2.62 -2.59
C PHE A 36 -8.55 -2.62 -3.19
N MET A 37 -8.11 -3.70 -3.85
CA MET A 37 -6.84 -3.71 -4.58
C MET A 37 -6.85 -2.79 -5.81
N ASP A 38 -7.98 -2.68 -6.52
CA ASP A 38 -8.15 -1.75 -7.63
C ASP A 38 -8.07 -0.29 -7.13
N LEU A 39 -8.73 0.00 -6.00
CA LEU A 39 -8.65 1.30 -5.35
C LEU A 39 -7.23 1.61 -4.86
N PHE A 40 -6.57 0.65 -4.22
CA PHE A 40 -5.19 0.78 -3.75
C PHE A 40 -4.25 1.14 -4.90
N SER A 41 -4.36 0.41 -6.02
CA SER A 41 -3.53 0.65 -7.22
C SER A 41 -3.80 2.03 -7.81
N SER A 42 -5.09 2.40 -7.92
CA SER A 42 -5.49 3.73 -8.43
C SER A 42 -4.97 4.87 -7.55
N LEU A 43 -5.03 4.72 -6.22
CA LEU A 43 -4.49 5.70 -5.29
C LEU A 43 -2.97 5.82 -5.43
N LEU A 44 -2.27 4.69 -5.51
CA LEU A 44 -0.81 4.67 -5.66
C LEU A 44 -0.36 5.32 -6.97
N ASP A 45 -1.10 5.14 -8.07
CA ASP A 45 -0.80 5.80 -9.35
C ASP A 45 -1.00 7.32 -9.29
N LEU A 46 -1.86 7.81 -8.38
CA LEU A 46 -2.03 9.24 -8.13
C LEU A 46 -0.93 9.83 -7.23
N GLN A 47 -0.12 9.00 -6.57
CA GLN A 47 0.94 9.48 -5.66
C GLN A 47 1.85 10.56 -6.27
N PRO A 48 2.39 10.41 -7.50
CA PRO A 48 3.28 11.42 -8.08
C PRO A 48 2.57 12.74 -8.39
N ILE A 49 1.26 12.70 -8.60
CA ILE A 49 0.44 13.88 -8.89
C ILE A 49 0.14 14.65 -7.60
N ILE A 50 -0.20 13.92 -6.53
CA ILE A 50 -0.63 14.50 -5.25
C ILE A 50 0.58 15.00 -4.45
N LEU A 51 1.66 14.22 -4.41
CA LEU A 51 2.79 14.47 -3.51
C LEU A 51 4.08 14.95 -4.21
N ARG A 52 4.22 14.70 -5.53
CA ARG A 52 5.41 15.01 -6.35
C ARG A 52 6.71 14.34 -5.89
N GLU A 53 7.38 14.92 -4.90
CA GLU A 53 8.64 14.45 -4.30
C GLU A 53 8.42 14.28 -2.80
N THR A 54 8.69 13.08 -2.29
CA THR A 54 8.35 12.71 -0.91
C THR A 54 9.46 11.91 -0.26
N ARG A 55 9.47 11.87 1.08
CA ARG A 55 10.45 11.09 1.84
C ARG A 55 10.36 9.60 1.56
N ARG A 56 9.20 9.14 1.09
CA ARG A 56 8.85 7.75 0.80
C ARG A 56 8.81 7.42 -0.70
N ASP A 57 9.41 8.23 -1.57
CA ASP A 57 9.40 7.95 -3.02
C ASP A 57 10.00 6.58 -3.37
N GLU A 58 11.09 6.18 -2.70
CA GLU A 58 11.66 4.84 -2.86
C GLU A 58 10.67 3.74 -2.45
N PHE A 59 9.92 3.94 -1.36
CA PHE A 59 8.90 3.02 -0.91
C PHE A 59 7.77 2.88 -1.93
N TYR A 60 7.24 4.00 -2.42
CA TYR A 60 6.20 3.98 -3.45
C TYR A 60 6.68 3.41 -4.78
N GLY A 61 7.97 3.57 -5.11
CA GLY A 61 8.63 2.91 -6.24
C GLY A 61 8.60 1.38 -6.11
N ARG A 62 9.15 0.85 -5.00
CA ARG A 62 9.15 -0.59 -4.71
C ARG A 62 7.74 -1.18 -4.68
N LEU A 63 6.78 -0.43 -4.12
CA LEU A 63 5.39 -0.85 -4.05
C LEU A 63 4.74 -0.98 -5.44
N ARG A 64 5.01 -0.03 -6.35
CA ARG A 64 4.55 -0.12 -7.75
C ARG A 64 5.17 -1.29 -8.49
N GLU A 65 6.45 -1.57 -8.27
CA GLU A 65 7.12 -2.75 -8.84
C GLU A 65 6.49 -4.05 -8.33
N LYS A 66 6.19 -4.13 -7.02
CA LYS A 66 5.50 -5.27 -6.42
C LYS A 66 4.11 -5.50 -7.00
N LEU A 67 3.37 -4.44 -7.33
CA LEU A 67 2.07 -4.56 -7.99
C LEU A 67 2.20 -5.01 -9.46
N LYS A 68 3.27 -4.64 -10.16
CA LYS A 68 3.52 -5.11 -11.53
C LYS A 68 3.83 -6.60 -11.60
N SER A 69 4.42 -7.18 -10.55
CA SER A 69 4.66 -8.62 -10.46
C SER A 69 3.40 -9.43 -10.15
N ARG A 70 2.22 -8.80 -10.14
CA ARG A 70 0.93 -9.46 -9.95
C ARG A 70 0.53 -10.17 -11.24
N GLU A 71 1.22 -11.27 -11.55
CA GLU A 71 0.68 -12.27 -12.46
C GLU A 71 -0.60 -12.87 -11.84
N VAL A 72 -1.53 -13.23 -12.71
CA VAL A 72 -2.93 -13.60 -12.42
C VAL A 72 -3.02 -14.54 -11.22
N MET A 73 -3.39 -14.01 -10.04
CA MET A 73 -3.60 -14.81 -8.83
C MET A 73 -4.99 -15.45 -8.90
N GLU A 74 -5.00 -16.75 -9.18
CA GLU A 74 -6.23 -17.51 -9.39
C GLU A 74 -6.90 -17.91 -8.07
N SER A 75 -6.14 -18.06 -6.99
CA SER A 75 -6.67 -18.47 -5.69
C SER A 75 -6.78 -17.33 -4.67
N GLY A 76 -7.74 -17.47 -3.73
CA GLY A 76 -7.89 -16.54 -2.60
C GLY A 76 -6.69 -16.58 -1.65
N GLU A 77 -6.04 -17.74 -1.51
CA GLU A 77 -4.88 -17.90 -0.64
C GLU A 77 -3.65 -17.15 -1.17
N GLU A 78 -3.35 -17.27 -2.47
CA GLU A 78 -2.27 -16.50 -3.11
C GLU A 78 -2.52 -15.00 -3.01
N ARG A 79 -3.77 -14.57 -3.18
CA ARG A 79 -4.18 -13.18 -3.03
C ARG A 79 -3.94 -12.67 -1.60
N SER A 80 -4.38 -13.42 -0.60
CA SER A 80 -4.19 -13.06 0.81
C SER A 80 -2.71 -12.97 1.16
N ARG A 81 -1.90 -13.94 0.70
CA ARG A 81 -0.44 -13.93 0.90
C ARG A 81 0.21 -12.69 0.28
N PHE A 82 -0.11 -12.38 -0.97
CA PHE A 82 0.40 -11.19 -1.64
C PHE A 82 0.01 -9.90 -0.92
N GLN A 83 -1.23 -9.80 -0.46
CA GLN A 83 -1.70 -8.63 0.28
C GLN A 83 -0.98 -8.47 1.62
N ARG A 84 -0.68 -9.58 2.31
CA ARG A 84 0.14 -9.57 3.53
C ARG A 84 1.59 -9.15 3.26
N GLU A 85 2.17 -9.55 2.14
CA GLU A 85 3.50 -9.08 1.73
C GLU A 85 3.51 -7.56 1.51
N ILE A 86 2.47 -7.02 0.87
CA ILE A 86 2.31 -5.56 0.75
C ILE A 86 2.21 -4.92 2.13
N LEU A 87 1.39 -5.47 3.04
CA LEU A 87 1.25 -4.95 4.40
C LEU A 87 2.60 -4.94 5.15
N GLU A 88 3.42 -5.99 5.02
CA GLU A 88 4.74 -6.02 5.64
C GLU A 88 5.65 -4.90 5.10
N MET A 89 5.57 -4.56 3.82
CA MET A 89 6.30 -3.42 3.27
C MET A 89 5.91 -2.10 3.96
N PHE A 90 4.63 -1.89 4.30
CA PHE A 90 4.19 -0.73 5.07
C PHE A 90 4.73 -0.75 6.49
N ILE A 91 4.71 -1.92 7.15
CA ILE A 91 5.23 -2.09 8.51
C ILE A 91 6.72 -1.77 8.55
N ASP A 92 7.49 -2.26 7.58
CA ASP A 92 8.92 -2.00 7.48
C ASP A 92 9.22 -0.53 7.21
N GLU A 93 8.46 0.11 6.33
CA GLU A 93 8.60 1.54 6.07
C GLU A 93 8.25 2.38 7.31
N TRP A 94 7.20 2.00 8.04
CA TRP A 94 6.83 2.65 9.29
C TRP A 94 7.94 2.49 10.35
N ARG A 95 8.50 1.29 10.52
CA ARG A 95 9.63 1.04 11.42
C ARG A 95 10.85 1.90 11.07
N ARG A 96 11.13 2.13 9.79
CA ARG A 96 12.22 3.00 9.33
C ARG A 96 12.00 4.48 9.67
N SER A 97 10.73 4.91 9.73
CA SER A 97 10.35 6.28 10.05
C SER A 97 10.42 6.62 11.55
N LEU A 98 10.44 5.60 12.41
CA LEU A 98 10.56 5.80 13.85
C LEU A 98 11.97 6.33 14.19
N PRO A 99 12.09 7.24 15.18
CA PRO A 99 13.39 7.64 15.70
C PRO A 99 14.15 6.39 16.11
N LYS A 100 15.37 6.20 15.58
CA LYS A 100 16.26 5.20 16.16
C LYS A 100 16.46 5.62 17.62
N GLY A 101 16.13 4.73 18.54
CA GLY A 101 16.29 4.97 19.98
C GLY A 101 17.72 5.43 20.31
N PRO A 102 17.91 6.02 21.50
CA PRO A 102 19.20 6.55 21.94
C PRO A 102 20.32 5.49 21.89
#